data_AF-A0A2V6P197-F1
#
_entry.id   AF-A0A2V6P197-F1
#
_cell.length_a   1.000
_cell.length_b   1.000
_cell.length_c   1.000
_cell.angle_alpha   90.00
_cell.angle_beta   90.00
_cell.angle_gamma   90.00
#
_symmetry.space_group_name_H-M   'P 1'
#
loop_
_entity.id
_entity.type
_entity.pdbx_description
1 polymer ?
#
loop_
_entity_poly.entity_id
_entity_poly.type
_entity_poly.pdbx_seq_one_letter_code
_entity_poly.pdbx_strand_id
1 'polypeptide(L)'
;LTHDSYAFLPEQATFTLCEHFKTKSLDGFGCAEMPAAIGAAGAIIHYLKHQLRRKIDHLSSLRCESANDHVVLDAATQTNLDLVESRGARNTSLLAVLDRTMTPMGGRKLRSWILQPLRDLNELNCRQQMIADLLHESDLLGALRSALKSIRDIERAAG
;
A
#
# COMPACT_ATOMS: atom_id res chain seq x y z
N LEU A 1 9.77 20.33 18.13
CA LEU A 1 8.95 19.81 17.01
C LEU A 1 8.12 20.91 16.32
N THR A 2 8.28 22.19 16.67
CA THR A 2 7.51 23.34 16.16
C THR A 2 8.04 23.98 14.87
N HIS A 3 9.13 23.47 14.28
CA HIS A 3 9.86 24.21 13.23
C HIS A 3 9.34 24.02 11.79
N ASP A 4 8.54 23.00 11.50
CA ASP A 4 8.12 22.68 10.11
C ASP A 4 6.60 22.70 9.90
N SER A 5 5.82 23.36 10.77
CA SER A 5 4.36 23.47 10.60
C SER A 5 3.96 24.10 9.26
N TYR A 6 4.82 24.95 8.69
CA TYR A 6 4.61 25.53 7.37
C TYR A 6 4.56 24.49 6.24
N ALA A 7 5.18 23.32 6.40
CA ALA A 7 5.18 22.26 5.39
C ALA A 7 3.79 21.63 5.20
N PHE A 8 2.88 21.81 6.16
CA PHE A 8 1.48 21.39 6.06
C PHE A 8 0.58 22.43 5.38
N LEU A 9 1.07 23.65 5.11
CA LEU A 9 0.28 24.68 4.47
C LEU A 9 0.00 24.30 3.00
N PRO A 10 -1.26 24.38 2.52
CA PRO A 10 -1.64 23.87 1.21
C PRO A 10 -0.81 24.43 0.05
N GLU A 11 -0.47 25.72 0.07
CA GLU A 11 0.34 26.35 -0.98
C GLU A 11 1.75 25.75 -1.05
N GLN A 12 2.43 25.66 0.09
CA GLN A 12 3.79 25.10 0.18
C GLN A 12 3.81 23.61 -0.15
N ALA A 13 2.82 22.88 0.36
CA ALA A 13 2.67 21.46 0.09
C ALA A 13 2.42 21.19 -1.40
N THR A 14 1.56 21.98 -2.04
CA THR A 14 1.29 21.89 -3.49
C THR A 14 2.57 22.14 -4.28
N PHE A 15 3.31 23.20 -3.96
CA PHE A 15 4.59 23.48 -4.62
C PHE A 15 5.57 22.31 -4.48
N THR A 16 5.72 21.79 -3.26
CA THR A 16 6.63 20.68 -2.94
C THR A 16 6.25 19.40 -3.70
N LEU A 17 4.96 19.10 -3.81
CA LEU A 17 4.45 17.93 -4.53
C LEU A 17 4.60 18.09 -6.05
N CYS A 18 4.22 19.24 -6.61
CA CYS A 18 4.38 19.53 -8.04
C CYS A 18 5.86 19.50 -8.46
N GLU A 19 6.76 20.05 -7.64
CA GLU A 19 8.21 19.99 -7.88
C GLU A 19 8.70 18.53 -7.85
N HIS A 20 8.28 17.75 -6.86
CA HIS A 20 8.71 16.36 -6.72
C HIS A 20 8.22 15.47 -7.87
N PHE A 21 6.93 15.54 -8.20
CA PHE A 21 6.31 14.73 -9.26
C PHE A 21 6.49 15.31 -10.66
N LYS A 22 7.11 16.49 -10.79
CA LYS A 22 7.36 17.19 -12.06
C LYS A 22 6.06 17.47 -12.84
N THR A 23 5.02 17.89 -12.13
CA THR A 23 3.72 18.24 -12.71
C THR A 23 3.40 19.72 -12.51
N LYS A 24 2.46 20.25 -13.31
CA LYS A 24 1.99 21.64 -13.20
C LYS A 24 0.86 21.82 -12.18
N SER A 25 0.08 20.77 -11.96
CA SER A 25 -1.03 20.73 -10.99
C SER A 25 -1.16 19.32 -10.41
N LEU A 26 -2.04 19.19 -9.42
CA LEU A 26 -2.35 17.92 -8.76
C LEU A 26 -3.67 17.29 -9.23
N ASP A 27 -4.31 17.85 -10.26
CA ASP A 27 -5.61 17.40 -10.79
C ASP A 27 -5.54 15.95 -11.26
N GLY A 28 -4.45 15.57 -11.92
CA GLY A 28 -4.22 14.20 -12.40
C GLY A 28 -4.07 13.15 -11.30
N PHE A 29 -3.85 13.56 -10.05
CA PHE A 29 -3.76 12.65 -8.89
C PHE A 29 -5.09 12.51 -8.14
N GLY A 30 -6.14 13.24 -8.56
CA GLY A 30 -7.46 13.18 -7.93
C GLY A 30 -7.53 13.80 -6.54
N CYS A 31 -6.59 14.69 -6.19
CA CYS A 31 -6.44 15.26 -4.85
C CYS A 31 -6.60 16.77 -4.77
N ALA A 32 -6.82 17.45 -5.91
CA ALA A 32 -6.82 18.92 -6.00
C ALA A 32 -7.76 19.60 -5.00
N GLU A 33 -8.95 19.03 -4.78
CA GLU A 33 -9.97 19.54 -3.85
C GLU A 33 -9.79 19.02 -2.40
N MET A 34 -8.63 18.46 -2.07
CA MET A 34 -8.34 17.83 -0.77
C MET A 34 -7.18 18.55 -0.04
N PRO A 35 -7.35 19.79 0.43
CA PRO A 35 -6.25 20.60 0.97
C PRO A 35 -5.56 19.96 2.19
N ALA A 36 -6.31 19.22 3.02
CA ALA A 36 -5.73 18.48 4.15
C ALA A 36 -4.84 17.31 3.69
N ALA A 37 -5.26 16.58 2.65
CA ALA A 37 -4.47 15.48 2.08
C ALA A 37 -3.21 16.01 1.39
N ILE A 38 -3.35 17.10 0.63
CA ILE A 38 -2.22 17.82 0.01
C ILE A 38 -1.23 18.26 1.09
N GLY A 39 -1.70 18.95 2.12
CA GLY A 39 -0.87 19.43 3.23
C GLY A 39 -0.08 18.29 3.90
N ALA A 40 -0.75 17.19 4.23
CA ALA A 40 -0.11 16.02 4.83
C ALA A 40 0.94 15.37 3.90
N ALA A 41 0.60 15.17 2.62
CA ALA A 41 1.52 14.59 1.65
C ALA A 41 2.75 15.48 1.41
N GLY A 42 2.55 16.80 1.29
CA GLY A 42 3.63 17.76 1.13
C GLY A 42 4.58 17.77 2.34
N ALA A 43 4.03 17.72 3.55
CA ALA A 43 4.83 17.62 4.77
C ALA A 43 5.67 16.33 4.83
N ILE A 44 5.12 15.19 4.41
CA ILE A 44 5.86 13.92 4.31
C ILE A 44 7.03 14.05 3.33
N ILE A 45 6.79 14.55 2.11
CA ILE A 45 7.84 14.75 1.11
C ILE A 45 8.91 15.72 1.62
N HIS A 46 8.50 16.83 2.23
CA HIS A 46 9.41 17.80 2.83
C HIS A 46 10.30 17.14 3.89
N TYR A 47 9.72 16.37 4.81
CA TYR A 47 10.45 15.68 5.87
C TYR A 47 11.46 14.66 5.30
N LEU A 48 11.04 13.84 4.33
CA LEU A 48 11.92 12.87 3.69
C LEU A 48 13.12 13.53 2.98
N LYS A 49 12.88 14.63 2.25
CA LYS A 49 13.91 15.36 1.51
C LYS A 49 14.84 16.16 2.42
N HIS A 50 14.30 16.98 3.32
CA HIS A 50 15.08 17.99 4.03
C HIS A 50 15.59 17.48 5.38
N GLN A 51 14.76 16.73 6.12
CA GLN A 51 15.14 16.25 7.45
C GLN A 51 15.89 14.92 7.38
N LEU A 52 15.35 13.93 6.66
CA LEU A 52 16.01 12.63 6.53
C LEU A 52 17.06 12.58 5.41
N ARG A 53 17.11 13.60 4.55
CA ARG A 53 18.05 13.70 3.40
C ARG A 53 18.07 12.45 2.53
N ARG A 54 16.89 11.87 2.30
CA ARG A 54 16.74 10.64 1.50
C ARG A 54 16.55 11.00 0.03
N LYS A 55 17.13 10.17 -0.85
CA LYS A 55 16.72 10.15 -2.25
C LYS A 55 15.36 9.47 -2.32
N ILE A 56 14.38 10.16 -2.87
CA ILE A 56 12.99 9.70 -2.96
C ILE A 56 12.48 9.65 -4.40
N ASP A 57 13.38 9.59 -5.39
CA ASP A 57 13.02 9.58 -6.82
C ASP A 57 12.17 8.36 -7.21
N HIS A 58 12.16 7.31 -6.38
CA HIS A 58 11.30 6.13 -6.54
C HIS A 58 9.82 6.40 -6.18
N LEU A 59 9.52 7.48 -5.45
CA LEU A 59 8.15 7.94 -5.21
C LEU A 59 7.65 8.67 -6.46
N SER A 60 7.13 7.91 -7.41
CA SER A 60 6.83 8.39 -8.76
C SER A 60 5.40 8.88 -8.94
N SER A 61 4.50 8.60 -8.00
CA SER A 61 3.08 8.97 -8.10
C SER A 61 2.44 9.21 -6.73
N LEU A 62 1.35 9.96 -6.77
CA LEU A 62 0.45 10.18 -5.64
C LEU A 62 -0.93 9.60 -5.99
N ARG A 63 -1.60 8.97 -5.03
CA ARG A 63 -2.97 8.48 -5.20
C ARG A 63 -3.77 8.84 -3.96
N CYS A 64 -4.97 9.37 -4.16
CA CYS A 64 -5.96 9.47 -3.09
C CYS A 64 -6.76 8.18 -3.00
N GLU A 65 -6.81 7.61 -1.81
CA GLU A 65 -7.69 6.48 -1.51
C GLU A 65 -9.06 7.00 -1.07
N SER A 66 -10.13 6.43 -1.62
CA SER A 66 -11.49 6.71 -1.19
C SER A 66 -11.93 5.70 -0.14
N ALA A 67 -12.69 6.16 0.86
CA ALA A 67 -13.32 5.26 1.83
C ALA A 67 -14.29 4.24 1.18
N ASN A 68 -14.69 4.47 -0.08
CA ASN A 68 -15.52 3.55 -0.85
C ASN A 68 -14.75 2.48 -1.63
N ASP A 69 -13.42 2.57 -1.70
CA ASP A 69 -12.61 1.58 -2.43
C ASP A 69 -12.51 0.26 -1.66
N HIS A 70 -12.56 0.36 -0.33
CA HIS A 70 -12.36 -0.76 0.60
C HIS A 70 -13.46 -0.85 1.65
N VAL A 71 -13.65 -2.04 2.20
CA VAL A 71 -14.47 -2.24 3.39
C VAL A 71 -13.77 -1.59 4.56
N VAL A 72 -14.45 -0.65 5.22
CA VAL A 72 -13.92 0.02 6.41
C VAL A 72 -13.93 -0.96 7.57
N LEU A 73 -12.74 -1.27 8.08
CA LEU A 73 -12.53 -2.12 9.26
C LEU A 73 -11.84 -1.28 10.34
N ASP A 74 -12.53 -1.01 11.44
CA ASP A 74 -11.92 -0.30 12.57
C ASP A 74 -10.89 -1.19 13.30
N ALA A 75 -10.02 -0.55 14.09
CA ALA A 75 -8.94 -1.26 14.78
C ALA A 75 -9.47 -2.35 15.73
N ALA A 76 -10.63 -2.13 16.35
CA ALA A 76 -11.27 -3.10 17.23
C ALA A 76 -11.71 -4.34 16.44
N THR A 77 -12.36 -4.17 15.28
CA THR A 77 -12.76 -5.26 14.39
C THR A 77 -11.55 -6.03 13.88
N GLN A 78 -10.50 -5.35 13.40
CA GLN A 78 -9.29 -6.01 12.92
C GLN A 78 -8.65 -6.89 13.99
N THR A 79 -8.65 -6.42 15.24
CA THR A 79 -8.08 -7.17 16.36
C THR A 79 -9.03 -8.28 16.85
N ASN A 80 -10.33 -8.03 16.91
CA ASN A 80 -11.30 -9.04 17.35
C ASN A 80 -11.44 -10.21 16.38
N LEU A 81 -11.13 -9.99 15.10
CA LEU A 81 -11.06 -11.02 14.09
C LEU A 81 -9.67 -11.66 13.96
N ASP A 82 -8.69 -11.24 14.77
CA ASP A 82 -7.29 -11.67 14.69
C ASP A 82 -6.76 -11.67 13.23
N LEU A 83 -6.98 -10.58 12.48
CA LEU A 83 -6.72 -10.59 11.03
C LEU A 83 -5.23 -10.80 10.69
N VAL A 84 -4.33 -10.16 11.43
CA VAL A 84 -2.88 -10.16 11.16
C VAL A 84 -2.10 -10.66 12.36
N GLU A 85 -2.50 -10.25 13.55
CA GLU A 85 -1.91 -10.64 14.82
C GLU A 85 -3.00 -11.28 15.68
N SER A 86 -2.65 -12.34 16.40
CA SER A 86 -3.55 -12.92 17.41
C SER A 86 -3.16 -12.45 18.80
N ARG A 87 -4.16 -12.24 19.66
CA ARG A 87 -3.96 -11.94 21.09
C ARG A 87 -3.48 -13.16 21.91
N GLY A 88 -3.57 -14.37 21.35
CA GLY A 88 -3.21 -15.62 22.04
C GLY A 88 -1.71 -15.98 21.98
N ALA A 89 -1.29 -16.93 22.82
CA ALA A 89 0.09 -17.43 22.86
C ALA A 89 0.52 -18.20 21.59
N ARG A 90 -0.44 -18.64 20.77
CA ARG A 90 -0.21 -19.25 19.46
C ARG A 90 -0.61 -18.26 18.38
N ASN A 91 0.20 -18.12 17.35
CA ASN A 91 -0.13 -17.27 16.21
C ASN A 91 -1.20 -17.96 15.33
N THR A 92 -2.47 -17.75 15.67
CA THR A 92 -3.63 -18.29 14.94
C THR A 92 -4.35 -17.22 14.12
N SER A 93 -3.66 -16.13 13.75
CA SER A 93 -4.26 -15.07 12.95
C SER A 93 -4.65 -15.56 11.56
N LEU A 94 -5.60 -14.88 10.91
CA LEU A 94 -6.01 -15.19 9.54
C LEU A 94 -4.79 -15.15 8.59
N LEU A 95 -3.93 -14.14 8.73
CA LEU A 95 -2.69 -14.06 7.96
C LEU A 95 -1.78 -15.28 8.21
N ALA A 96 -1.61 -15.71 9.46
CA ALA A 96 -0.75 -16.86 9.77
C ALA A 96 -1.26 -18.17 9.13
N VAL A 97 -2.58 -18.31 8.95
CA VAL A 97 -3.19 -19.46 8.28
C VAL A 97 -3.01 -19.38 6.76
N LEU A 98 -3.26 -18.21 6.18
CA LEU A 98 -3.30 -18.01 4.72
C LEU A 98 -1.94 -17.78 4.07
N ASP A 99 -0.95 -17.22 4.80
CA ASP A 99 0.31 -16.83 4.20
C ASP A 99 1.17 -18.04 3.84
N ARG A 100 1.04 -18.44 2.58
CA ARG A 100 1.88 -19.44 1.89
C ARG A 100 2.59 -18.82 0.70
N THR A 101 2.88 -17.53 0.78
CA THR A 101 3.55 -16.77 -0.28
C THR A 101 5.02 -17.18 -0.40
N MET A 102 5.59 -17.06 -1.59
CA MET A 102 6.97 -17.48 -1.87
C MET A 102 7.99 -16.33 -1.76
N THR A 103 7.52 -15.09 -1.57
CA THR A 103 8.37 -13.90 -1.47
C THR A 103 7.91 -12.99 -0.33
N PRO A 104 8.82 -12.24 0.33
CA PRO A 104 8.45 -11.29 1.38
C PRO A 104 7.48 -10.20 0.92
N MET A 105 7.64 -9.70 -0.31
CA MET A 105 6.71 -8.74 -0.93
C MET A 105 5.32 -9.35 -1.15
N GLY A 106 5.24 -10.65 -1.45
CA GLY A 106 3.97 -11.38 -1.52
C GLY A 106 3.24 -11.39 -0.19
N GLY A 107 3.95 -11.71 0.91
CA GLY A 107 3.37 -11.71 2.25
C GLY A 107 2.87 -10.34 2.69
N ARG A 108 3.63 -9.26 2.39
CA ARG A 108 3.18 -7.88 2.64
C ARG A 108 1.94 -7.51 1.83
N LYS A 109 1.88 -7.92 0.56
CA LYS A 109 0.71 -7.69 -0.29
C LYS A 109 -0.52 -8.44 0.22
N LEU A 110 -0.36 -9.69 0.65
CA LEU A 110 -1.44 -10.47 1.26
C LEU A 110 -1.94 -9.81 2.55
N ARG A 111 -1.03 -9.36 3.42
CA ARG A 111 -1.38 -8.60 4.63
C ARG A 111 -2.21 -7.35 4.31
N SER A 112 -1.80 -6.57 3.31
CA SER A 112 -2.56 -5.39 2.86
C SER A 112 -3.96 -5.77 2.38
N TRP A 113 -4.10 -6.82 1.55
CA TRP A 113 -5.41 -7.28 1.07
C TRP A 113 -6.35 -7.73 2.19
N ILE A 114 -5.84 -8.38 3.23
CA ILE A 114 -6.63 -8.76 4.40
C ILE A 114 -7.14 -7.54 5.16
N LEU A 115 -6.30 -6.51 5.32
CA LEU A 115 -6.64 -5.30 6.06
C LEU A 115 -7.49 -4.30 5.27
N GLN A 116 -7.45 -4.37 3.94
CA GLN A 116 -8.16 -3.48 3.02
C GLN A 116 -8.97 -4.30 2.00
N PRO A 117 -10.04 -5.00 2.43
CA PRO A 117 -10.85 -5.80 1.52
C PRO A 117 -11.48 -4.91 0.45
N LEU A 118 -11.39 -5.32 -0.81
CA LEU A 118 -11.94 -4.55 -1.93
C LEU A 118 -13.46 -4.53 -1.94
N ARG A 119 -14.03 -3.43 -2.45
CA ARG A 119 -15.47 -3.29 -2.74
C ARG A 119 -15.81 -3.41 -4.22
N ASP A 120 -14.82 -3.25 -5.09
CA ASP A 120 -15.01 -3.37 -6.54
C ASP A 120 -15.23 -4.85 -6.93
N LEU A 121 -16.45 -5.16 -7.37
CA LEU A 121 -16.84 -6.50 -7.80
C LEU A 121 -16.08 -6.95 -9.05
N ASN A 122 -15.73 -6.05 -9.96
CA ASN A 122 -15.00 -6.42 -11.18
C ASN A 122 -13.60 -6.90 -10.82
N GLU A 123 -12.87 -6.15 -9.99
CA GLU A 123 -11.54 -6.54 -9.51
C GLU A 123 -11.60 -7.84 -8.69
N LEU A 124 -12.63 -8.02 -7.85
CA LEU A 124 -12.84 -9.28 -7.12
C LEU A 124 -13.03 -10.47 -8.06
N ASN A 125 -13.88 -10.32 -9.08
CA ASN A 125 -14.13 -11.38 -10.07
C ASN A 125 -12.86 -11.69 -10.87
N CYS A 126 -12.08 -10.67 -11.27
CA CYS A 126 -10.80 -10.88 -11.95
C CYS A 126 -9.83 -11.69 -11.07
N ARG A 127 -9.72 -11.36 -9.78
CA ARG A 127 -8.87 -12.13 -8.84
C ARG A 127 -9.36 -13.56 -8.66
N GLN A 128 -10.66 -13.77 -8.53
CA GLN A 128 -11.24 -15.10 -8.41
C GLN A 128 -10.99 -15.96 -9.65
N GLN A 129 -11.15 -15.37 -10.85
CA GLN A 129 -10.86 -16.05 -12.11
C GLN A 129 -9.38 -16.45 -12.20
N MET A 130 -8.46 -15.53 -11.90
CA MET A 130 -7.02 -15.84 -11.89
C MET A 130 -6.68 -16.99 -10.93
N ILE A 131 -7.33 -17.04 -9.76
CA ILE A 131 -7.15 -18.14 -8.81
C ILE A 131 -7.69 -19.45 -9.42
N ALA A 132 -8.88 -19.42 -10.01
CA ALA A 132 -9.49 -20.60 -10.63
C ALA A 132 -8.63 -21.16 -11.77
N ASP A 133 -8.11 -20.29 -12.64
CA ASP A 133 -7.25 -20.67 -13.76
C ASP A 133 -5.95 -21.33 -13.26
N LEU A 134 -5.29 -20.72 -12.27
CA LEU A 134 -4.06 -21.28 -11.68
C LEU A 134 -4.30 -22.59 -10.91
N LEU A 135 -5.50 -22.80 -10.36
CA LEU A 135 -5.87 -24.06 -9.74
C LEU A 135 -6.17 -25.15 -10.77
N HIS A 136 -6.68 -24.77 -11.95
CA HIS A 136 -6.91 -25.69 -13.05
C HIS A 136 -5.59 -26.16 -13.70
N GLU A 137 -4.59 -25.29 -13.75
CA GLU A 137 -3.24 -25.58 -14.27
C GLU A 137 -2.21 -25.80 -13.14
N SER A 138 -2.33 -26.91 -12.40
CA SER A 138 -1.48 -27.18 -11.23
C SER A 138 0.03 -27.19 -11.52
N ASP A 139 0.43 -27.66 -12.71
CA ASP A 139 1.83 -27.70 -13.12
C ASP A 139 2.40 -26.30 -13.34
N LEU A 140 1.62 -25.42 -13.98
CA LEU A 140 1.98 -24.01 -14.14
C LEU A 140 2.12 -23.32 -12.78
N LEU A 141 1.17 -23.55 -11.86
CA LEU A 141 1.25 -23.01 -10.51
C LEU A 141 2.52 -23.48 -9.77
N GLY A 142 2.86 -24.76 -9.89
CA GLY A 142 4.10 -25.33 -9.32
C GLY A 142 5.37 -24.69 -9.89
N ALA A 143 5.42 -24.51 -11.21
CA ALA A 143 6.53 -23.86 -11.89
C ALA A 143 6.67 -22.38 -11.46
N LEU A 144 5.57 -21.63 -11.43
CA LEU A 144 5.54 -20.24 -10.99
C LEU A 144 6.02 -20.09 -9.54
N ARG A 145 5.52 -20.92 -8.61
CA ARG A 145 5.97 -20.91 -7.20
C ARG A 145 7.47 -21.16 -7.08
N SER A 146 7.99 -22.11 -7.85
CA SER A 146 9.42 -22.44 -7.86
C SER A 146 10.27 -21.28 -8.37
N ALA A 147 9.85 -20.64 -9.47
CA ALA A 147 10.53 -19.46 -10.01
C ALA A 147 10.54 -18.30 -9.00
N LEU A 148 9.38 -17.98 -8.40
CA LEU A 148 9.22 -16.91 -7.42
C LEU A 148 10.10 -17.09 -6.17
N LYS A 149 10.34 -18.33 -5.74
CA LYS A 149 11.14 -18.62 -4.52
C LYS A 149 12.58 -18.09 -4.62
N SER A 150 13.13 -17.98 -5.82
CA SER A 150 14.47 -17.43 -6.06
C SER A 150 14.53 -15.91 -6.02
N ILE A 151 13.38 -15.24 -6.10
CA ILE A 151 13.29 -13.78 -6.13
C ILE A 151 13.42 -13.24 -4.71
N ARG A 152 14.46 -12.42 -4.49
CA ARG A 152 14.66 -11.71 -3.23
C ARG A 152 13.68 -10.53 -3.11
N ASP A 153 13.71 -9.87 -1.95
CA ASP A 153 12.84 -8.72 -1.67
C ASP A 153 13.22 -7.49 -2.52
N ILE A 154 12.75 -7.47 -3.78
CA ILE A 154 13.02 -6.39 -4.74
C ILE A 154 12.38 -5.07 -4.34
N GLU A 155 11.22 -5.11 -3.67
CA GLU A 155 10.51 -3.91 -3.19
C GLU A 155 11.39 -3.15 -2.19
N ARG A 156 12.06 -3.86 -1.28
CA ARG A 156 13.01 -3.25 -0.33
C ARG A 156 14.36 -2.89 -0.96
N ALA A 157 14.79 -3.58 -2.01
CA ALA A 157 16.07 -3.30 -2.66
C ALA A 157 16.01 -2.10 -3.62
N ALA A 158 14.83 -1.80 -4.17
CA ALA A 158 14.61 -0.69 -5.09
C ALA A 158 14.13 0.61 -4.42
N GLY A 159 13.70 0.54 -3.16
CA GLY A 159 13.28 1.69 -2.33
C GLY A 159 14.40 2.37 -1.57
#